data_AF-A0A2U1E4H3-F1
#
_entry.id   AF-A0A2U1E4H3-F1
#
_cell.length_a   1.000
_cell.length_b   1.000
_cell.length_c   1.000
_cell.angle_alpha   90.00
_cell.angle_beta   90.00
_cell.angle_gamma   90.00
#
_symmetry.space_group_name_H-M   'P 1'
#
loop_
_entity.id
_entity.type
_entity.pdbx_description
1 polymer ?
#
loop_
_entity_poly.entity_id
_entity_poly.type
_entity_poly.pdbx_seq_one_letter_code
_entity_poly.pdbx_strand_id
1 'polypeptide(L)'
;MLKFIKYDIKGSLKTLLGFLFGGIIASIFVQINVNSKHLRAENFNYIKDVIAAVGVLVAAITVISFIVYAINSFNREINSDTGYLTFQTPQKMWKMVASKLIVMGAWSLIYLLVGFYINVILTNLIQIGSFKGVLGYSEIINNDMFYIFTSDIVMTLSLIYLSLSISKTTIKYKKLSWMWIIILVALIAATAYLKSYIFTLRPNELLPGQALVMYPFYGLDLKDGDQIYYILTNMIFTVISVFSTGLILDKKINL
;
A
#
# COMPACT_ATOMS: atom_id res chain seq x y z
N MET A 1 14.12 14.81 10.14
CA MET A 1 13.10 13.84 9.67
C MET A 1 12.19 13.37 10.79
N LEU A 2 12.70 12.88 11.93
CA LEU A 2 11.86 12.36 13.03
C LEU A 2 10.77 13.33 13.53
N LYS A 3 11.06 14.64 13.57
CA LYS A 3 10.05 15.65 13.91
C LYS A 3 8.88 15.66 12.92
N PHE A 4 9.15 15.65 11.60
CA PHE A 4 8.11 15.56 10.55
C PHE A 4 7.23 14.34 10.73
N ILE A 5 7.85 13.16 10.88
CA ILE A 5 7.16 11.88 11.11
C ILE A 5 6.23 11.98 12.33
N LYS A 6 6.72 12.52 13.45
CA LYS A 6 5.92 12.67 14.67
C LYS A 6 4.68 13.57 14.47
N TYR A 7 4.84 14.70 13.78
CA TYR A 7 3.72 15.62 13.52
C TYR A 7 2.70 15.02 12.55
N ASP A 8 3.17 14.36 11.48
CA ASP A 8 2.29 13.71 10.51
C ASP A 8 1.52 12.54 11.13
N ILE A 9 2.15 11.72 11.97
CA ILE A 9 1.44 10.65 12.71
C ILE A 9 0.32 11.24 13.56
N LYS A 10 0.62 12.28 14.35
CA LYS A 10 -0.40 12.92 15.21
C LYS A 10 -1.56 13.51 14.40
N GLY A 11 -1.25 14.14 13.26
CA GLY A 11 -2.26 14.75 12.39
C GLY A 11 -3.11 13.76 11.61
N SER A 12 -2.60 12.55 11.36
CA SER A 12 -3.28 11.52 10.56
C SER A 12 -4.00 10.45 11.40
N LEU A 13 -3.68 10.35 12.69
CA LEU A 13 -4.13 9.28 13.59
C LEU A 13 -5.65 9.07 13.60
N LYS A 14 -6.45 10.13 13.74
CA LYS A 14 -7.92 9.99 13.79
C LYS A 14 -8.51 9.42 12.50
N THR A 15 -8.07 9.93 11.36
CA THR A 15 -8.56 9.51 10.04
C THR A 15 -8.13 8.07 9.75
N LEU A 16 -6.89 7.73 10.07
CA LEU A 16 -6.34 6.40 9.79
C LEU A 16 -6.88 5.32 10.72
N LEU A 17 -7.16 5.65 11.99
CA LEU A 17 -7.96 4.78 12.86
C LEU A 17 -9.37 4.53 12.28
N GLY A 18 -10.01 5.54 11.70
CA GLY A 18 -11.29 5.38 11.02
C GLY A 18 -11.25 4.34 9.90
N PHE A 19 -10.20 4.35 9.08
CA PHE A 19 -10.01 3.32 8.05
C PHE A 19 -9.76 1.93 8.65
N LEU A 20 -8.95 1.83 9.70
CA LEU A 20 -8.76 0.57 10.41
C LEU A 20 -10.09 -0.01 10.86
N PHE A 21 -10.90 0.75 11.61
CA PHE A 21 -12.23 0.30 12.06
C PHE A 21 -13.13 -0.12 10.90
N GLY A 22 -13.13 0.65 9.79
CA GLY A 22 -13.87 0.27 8.59
C GLY A 22 -13.44 -1.09 8.03
N GLY A 23 -12.13 -1.35 7.98
CA GLY A 23 -11.56 -2.63 7.55
C GLY A 23 -11.90 -3.79 8.48
N ILE A 24 -11.95 -3.56 9.79
CA ILE A 24 -12.40 -4.55 10.78
C ILE A 24 -13.86 -4.94 10.52
N ILE A 25 -14.72 -3.95 10.37
CA ILE A 25 -16.16 -4.15 10.11
C ILE A 25 -16.35 -4.95 8.82
N ALA A 26 -15.66 -4.56 7.75
CA ALA A 26 -15.70 -5.29 6.48
C ALA A 26 -15.26 -6.75 6.64
N SER A 27 -14.18 -7.00 7.38
CA SER A 27 -13.67 -8.34 7.64
C SER A 27 -14.68 -9.21 8.39
N ILE A 28 -15.40 -8.65 9.36
CA ILE A 28 -16.47 -9.35 10.08
C ILE A 28 -17.56 -9.81 9.11
N PHE A 29 -18.07 -8.91 8.26
CA PHE A 29 -19.12 -9.25 7.30
C PHE A 29 -18.70 -10.33 6.30
N VAL A 30 -17.48 -10.23 5.76
CA VAL A 30 -16.94 -11.24 4.83
C VAL A 30 -16.80 -12.59 5.52
N GLN A 31 -16.24 -12.63 6.73
CA GLN A 31 -15.97 -13.88 7.45
C GLN A 31 -17.24 -14.59 7.92
N ILE A 32 -18.26 -13.83 8.34
CA ILE A 32 -19.58 -14.39 8.64
C ILE A 32 -20.13 -15.13 7.42
N ASN A 33 -20.00 -14.57 6.21
CA ASN A 33 -20.49 -15.26 5.02
C ASN A 33 -19.67 -16.53 4.70
N VAL A 34 -18.35 -16.38 4.56
CA VAL A 34 -17.43 -17.45 4.12
C VAL A 34 -17.47 -18.67 5.04
N ASN A 35 -17.54 -18.47 6.36
CA ASN A 35 -17.46 -19.54 7.35
C ASN A 35 -18.82 -20.02 7.87
N SER A 36 -19.95 -19.49 7.36
CA SER A 36 -21.30 -19.89 7.78
C SER A 36 -21.78 -21.26 7.25
N LYS A 37 -20.89 -22.28 7.23
CA LYS A 37 -21.27 -23.66 6.91
C LYS A 37 -22.36 -24.19 7.86
N HIS A 38 -22.46 -23.65 9.07
CA HIS A 38 -23.48 -24.01 10.07
C HIS A 38 -24.83 -23.28 9.93
N LEU A 39 -24.95 -22.28 9.05
CA LEU A 39 -26.22 -21.59 8.78
C LEU A 39 -26.85 -22.09 7.47
N ARG A 40 -26.69 -23.37 7.13
CA ARG A 40 -27.29 -24.02 5.94
C ARG A 40 -28.77 -24.36 6.18
N ALA A 41 -29.55 -23.38 6.63
CA ALA A 41 -30.99 -23.46 6.51
C ALA A 41 -31.34 -23.03 5.08
N GLU A 42 -31.94 -23.92 4.29
CA GLU A 42 -32.16 -23.79 2.84
C GLU A 42 -32.91 -22.51 2.41
N ASN A 43 -33.54 -21.80 3.36
CA ASN A 43 -34.35 -20.60 3.11
C ASN A 43 -33.61 -19.25 3.29
N PHE A 44 -32.33 -19.23 3.70
CA PHE A 44 -31.61 -17.97 4.03
C PHE A 44 -30.46 -17.60 3.09
N ASN A 45 -30.32 -18.28 1.94
CA ASN A 45 -29.20 -18.05 1.02
C ASN A 45 -29.15 -16.60 0.48
N TYR A 46 -30.30 -16.01 0.14
CA TYR A 46 -30.36 -14.62 -0.34
C TYR A 46 -29.83 -13.59 0.67
N ILE A 47 -30.15 -13.76 1.96
CA ILE A 47 -29.70 -12.83 3.01
C ILE A 47 -28.18 -12.93 3.19
N LYS A 48 -27.61 -14.13 3.08
CA LYS A 48 -26.17 -14.33 3.15
C LYS A 48 -25.44 -13.64 2.01
N ASP A 49 -25.93 -13.78 0.79
CA ASP A 49 -25.30 -13.19 -0.40
C ASP A 49 -25.33 -11.66 -0.34
N VAL A 50 -26.44 -11.07 0.14
CA VAL A 50 -26.54 -9.63 0.39
C VAL A 50 -25.53 -9.18 1.45
N ILE A 51 -25.38 -9.91 2.55
CA ILE A 51 -24.41 -9.59 3.61
C ILE A 51 -22.97 -9.65 3.07
N ALA A 52 -22.63 -10.64 2.23
CA ALA A 52 -21.31 -10.73 1.60
C ALA A 52 -21.06 -9.56 0.66
N ALA A 53 -22.03 -9.26 -0.20
CA ALA A 53 -21.93 -8.15 -1.14
C ALA A 53 -21.71 -6.83 -0.41
N VAL A 54 -22.45 -6.59 0.69
CA VAL A 54 -22.24 -5.42 1.56
C VAL A 54 -20.84 -5.43 2.17
N GLY A 55 -20.36 -6.57 2.70
CA GLY A 55 -19.01 -6.68 3.25
C GLY A 55 -17.91 -6.34 2.24
N VAL A 56 -18.01 -6.86 1.02
CA VAL A 56 -17.08 -6.57 -0.08
C VAL A 56 -17.15 -5.11 -0.49
N LEU A 57 -18.35 -4.52 -0.57
CA LEU A 57 -18.51 -3.09 -0.87
C LEU A 57 -17.88 -2.21 0.21
N VAL A 58 -18.06 -2.53 1.50
CA VAL A 58 -17.42 -1.79 2.60
C VAL A 58 -15.89 -1.92 2.52
N ALA A 59 -15.36 -3.12 2.21
CA ALA A 59 -13.93 -3.32 1.98
C ALA A 59 -13.41 -2.47 0.81
N ALA A 60 -14.12 -2.46 -0.32
CA ALA A 60 -13.73 -1.66 -1.48
C ALA A 60 -13.76 -0.15 -1.17
N ILE A 61 -14.83 0.34 -0.53
CA ILE A 61 -14.97 1.76 -0.18
C ILE A 61 -13.88 2.20 0.80
N THR A 62 -13.53 1.37 1.79
CA THR A 62 -12.47 1.70 2.76
C THR A 62 -11.10 1.78 2.11
N VAL A 63 -10.77 0.84 1.22
CA VAL A 63 -9.51 0.87 0.44
C VAL A 63 -9.46 2.08 -0.49
N ILE A 64 -10.53 2.36 -1.24
CA ILE A 64 -10.61 3.54 -2.12
C ILE A 64 -10.46 4.83 -1.30
N SER A 65 -11.13 4.92 -0.15
CA SER A 65 -11.06 6.09 0.74
C SER A 65 -9.65 6.29 1.29
N PHE A 66 -8.95 5.20 1.62
CA PHE A 66 -7.54 5.26 2.03
C PHE A 66 -6.64 5.80 0.91
N ILE A 67 -6.82 5.31 -0.32
CA ILE A 67 -6.07 5.78 -1.49
C ILE A 67 -6.32 7.28 -1.73
N VAL A 68 -7.59 7.70 -1.74
CA VAL A 68 -7.97 9.12 -1.90
C VAL A 68 -7.38 9.98 -0.78
N TYR A 69 -7.39 9.49 0.46
CA TYR A 69 -6.77 10.18 1.58
C TYR A 69 -5.26 10.34 1.40
N ALA A 70 -4.55 9.28 0.99
CA ALA A 70 -3.11 9.34 0.74
C ALA A 70 -2.79 10.38 -0.36
N ILE A 71 -3.53 10.36 -1.46
CA ILE A 71 -3.40 11.33 -2.57
C ILE A 71 -3.63 12.76 -2.06
N ASN A 72 -4.72 13.01 -1.34
CA ASN A 72 -5.04 14.34 -0.81
C ASN A 72 -3.98 14.81 0.18
N SER A 73 -3.44 13.91 0.99
CA SER A 73 -2.37 14.21 1.92
C SER A 73 -1.08 14.61 1.19
N PHE A 74 -0.67 13.89 0.15
CA PHE A 74 0.49 14.26 -0.66
C PHE A 74 0.26 15.57 -1.43
N ASN A 75 -0.93 15.74 -2.03
CA ASN A 75 -1.28 16.94 -2.77
C ASN A 75 -1.29 18.19 -1.89
N ARG A 76 -1.83 18.10 -0.66
CA ARG A 76 -1.81 19.21 0.31
C ARG A 76 -0.37 19.63 0.61
N GLU A 77 0.52 18.68 0.76
CA GLU A 77 1.93 18.92 1.05
C GLU A 77 2.68 19.56 -0.11
N ILE A 78 2.40 19.11 -1.34
CA ILE A 78 2.93 19.72 -2.56
C ILE A 78 2.41 21.16 -2.75
N ASN A 79 1.16 21.43 -2.34
CA ASN A 79 0.46 22.71 -2.57
C ASN A 79 0.63 23.75 -1.47
N SER A 80 0.91 23.33 -0.25
CA SER A 80 1.08 24.24 0.87
C SER A 80 2.56 24.32 1.22
N ASP A 81 3.10 25.53 1.35
CA ASP A 81 4.47 25.75 1.84
C ASP A 81 4.63 25.40 3.34
N THR A 82 3.68 24.63 3.89
CA THR A 82 3.56 24.31 5.31
C THR A 82 4.74 23.52 5.82
N GLY A 83 5.32 22.60 5.05
CA GLY A 83 6.50 21.85 5.49
C GLY A 83 7.80 22.66 5.49
N TYR A 84 7.87 23.73 4.69
CA TYR A 84 9.00 24.67 4.70
C TYR A 84 8.89 25.67 5.88
N LEU A 85 7.67 26.12 6.16
CA LEU A 85 7.39 27.13 7.20
C LEU A 85 7.20 26.55 8.62
N THR A 86 6.95 25.25 8.77
CA THR A 86 6.79 24.62 10.10
C THR A 86 8.10 24.40 10.84
N PHE A 87 9.26 24.56 10.20
CA PHE A 87 10.55 24.33 10.82
C PHE A 87 11.50 25.52 10.60
N GLN A 88 12.15 25.95 11.68
CA GLN A 88 13.05 27.11 11.72
C GLN A 88 14.31 26.97 10.83
N THR A 89 14.54 25.81 10.21
CA THR A 89 15.68 25.57 9.31
C THR A 89 15.18 25.04 7.98
N PRO A 90 15.59 25.59 6.82
CA PRO A 90 15.26 25.03 5.52
C PRO A 90 15.85 23.62 5.42
N GLN A 91 14.98 22.61 5.30
CA GLN A 91 15.37 21.21 5.13
C GLN A 91 15.22 20.83 3.65
N LYS A 92 16.11 19.96 3.16
CA LYS A 92 16.04 19.44 1.77
C LYS A 92 14.69 18.73 1.55
N MET A 93 14.00 18.99 0.43
CA MET A 93 12.63 18.46 0.25
C MET A 93 12.53 16.94 0.09
N TRP A 94 13.58 16.26 -0.36
CA TRP A 94 13.59 14.79 -0.34
C TRP A 94 13.37 14.22 1.07
N LYS A 95 13.81 14.92 2.13
CA LYS A 95 13.58 14.50 3.53
C LYS A 95 12.12 14.62 3.94
N MET A 96 11.43 15.60 3.39
CA MET A 96 10.01 15.85 3.64
C MET A 96 9.17 14.78 2.92
N VAL A 97 9.42 14.59 1.61
CA VAL A 97 8.82 13.51 0.81
C VAL A 97 9.01 12.14 1.47
N ALA A 98 10.25 11.82 1.86
CA ALA A 98 10.55 10.55 2.51
C ALA A 98 9.85 10.40 3.86
N SER A 99 9.76 11.46 4.68
CA SER A 99 9.02 11.38 5.94
C SER A 99 7.54 11.06 5.74
N LYS A 100 6.93 11.62 4.70
CA LYS A 100 5.52 11.37 4.41
C LYS A 100 5.26 9.94 3.93
N LEU A 101 6.14 9.44 3.08
CA LEU A 101 6.08 8.05 2.61
C LEU A 101 6.28 7.06 3.76
N ILE A 102 7.17 7.37 4.71
CA ILE A 102 7.34 6.52 5.91
C ILE A 102 6.04 6.47 6.72
N VAL A 103 5.38 7.61 6.94
CA VAL A 103 4.12 7.64 7.71
C VAL A 103 3.01 6.89 6.98
N MET A 104 2.77 7.18 5.70
CA MET A 104 1.71 6.51 4.94
C MET A 104 2.00 5.02 4.75
N GLY A 105 3.26 4.67 4.48
CA GLY A 105 3.70 3.28 4.39
C GLY A 105 3.49 2.53 5.71
N ALA A 106 3.90 3.10 6.85
CA ALA A 106 3.67 2.50 8.16
C ALA A 106 2.18 2.24 8.44
N TRP A 107 1.31 3.19 8.08
CA TRP A 107 -0.13 3.00 8.24
C TRP A 107 -0.72 1.96 7.29
N SER A 108 -0.25 1.88 6.05
CA SER A 108 -0.62 0.79 5.14
C SER A 108 -0.18 -0.57 5.68
N LEU A 109 1.00 -0.67 6.31
CA LEU A 109 1.47 -1.90 6.96
C LEU A 109 0.61 -2.28 8.15
N ILE A 110 0.28 -1.32 9.02
CA ILE A 110 -0.62 -1.55 10.15
C ILE A 110 -1.98 -2.04 9.64
N TYR A 111 -2.51 -1.41 8.58
CA TYR A 111 -3.78 -1.82 7.97
C TYR A 111 -3.74 -3.25 7.44
N LEU A 112 -2.67 -3.63 6.72
CA LEU A 112 -2.49 -4.98 6.19
C LEU A 112 -2.40 -5.99 7.34
N LEU A 113 -1.55 -5.74 8.34
CA LEU A 113 -1.38 -6.62 9.49
C LEU A 113 -2.70 -6.80 10.25
N VAL A 114 -3.35 -5.69 10.64
CA VAL A 114 -4.61 -5.73 11.38
C VAL A 114 -5.69 -6.46 10.59
N GLY A 115 -5.84 -6.15 9.30
CA GLY A 115 -6.78 -6.84 8.42
C GLY A 115 -6.52 -8.34 8.38
N PHE A 116 -5.28 -8.76 8.15
CA PHE A 116 -4.91 -10.17 8.12
C PHE A 116 -5.18 -10.87 9.45
N TYR A 117 -4.68 -10.32 10.57
CA TYR A 117 -4.84 -10.89 11.91
C TYR A 117 -6.32 -11.05 12.30
N ILE A 118 -7.13 -10.04 12.03
CA ILE A 118 -8.56 -10.09 12.32
C ILE A 118 -9.26 -11.16 11.49
N ASN A 119 -8.92 -11.29 10.21
CA ASN A 119 -9.47 -12.36 9.39
C ASN A 119 -9.08 -13.75 9.91
N VAL A 120 -7.82 -13.96 10.33
CA VAL A 120 -7.39 -15.24 10.94
C VAL A 120 -8.14 -15.52 12.25
N ILE A 121 -8.24 -14.53 13.13
CA ILE A 121 -8.94 -14.67 14.42
C ILE A 121 -10.41 -15.02 14.18
N LEU A 122 -11.07 -14.30 13.27
CA LEU A 122 -12.48 -14.53 12.93
C LEU A 122 -12.70 -15.92 12.33
N THR A 123 -11.82 -16.39 11.44
CA THR A 123 -11.91 -17.74 10.87
C THR A 123 -11.85 -18.81 11.96
N ASN A 124 -10.88 -18.71 12.87
CA ASN A 124 -10.71 -19.68 13.95
C ASN A 124 -11.88 -19.66 14.94
N LEU A 125 -12.38 -18.46 15.26
CA LEU A 125 -13.56 -18.26 16.10
C LEU A 125 -14.81 -18.92 15.49
N ILE A 126 -15.04 -18.74 14.19
CA ILE A 126 -16.26 -19.20 13.53
C ILE A 126 -16.19 -20.71 13.20
N GLN A 127 -15.03 -21.25 12.82
CA GLN A 127 -14.91 -22.66 12.39
C GLN A 127 -14.69 -23.67 13.51
N ILE A 128 -13.91 -23.33 14.55
CA ILE A 128 -13.38 -24.32 15.51
C ILE A 128 -13.87 -24.06 16.93
N GLY A 129 -14.35 -22.85 17.24
CA GLY A 129 -14.76 -22.48 18.60
C GLY A 129 -13.61 -22.56 19.62
N SER A 130 -12.36 -22.68 19.17
CA SER A 130 -11.18 -22.79 20.02
C SER A 130 -10.06 -21.87 19.54
N PHE A 131 -9.46 -21.15 20.49
CA PHE A 131 -8.34 -20.23 20.25
C PHE A 131 -6.97 -20.94 20.17
N LYS A 132 -6.92 -22.28 20.27
CA LYS A 132 -5.65 -23.00 20.50
C LYS A 132 -4.72 -23.08 19.27
N GLY A 133 -5.20 -22.80 18.05
CA GLY A 133 -4.40 -22.81 16.82
C GLY A 133 -3.87 -21.44 16.38
N VAL A 134 -4.10 -20.40 17.18
CA VAL A 134 -3.96 -19.01 16.76
C VAL A 134 -2.48 -18.57 16.78
N LEU A 135 -1.64 -19.11 17.67
CA LEU A 135 -0.34 -18.50 18.02
C LEU A 135 0.89 -18.86 17.15
N GLY A 136 0.73 -19.58 16.04
CA GLY A 136 1.81 -19.85 15.07
C GLY A 136 2.16 -18.63 14.19
N TYR A 137 2.43 -17.49 14.81
CA TYR A 137 2.41 -16.18 14.13
C TYR A 137 3.76 -15.70 13.57
N SER A 138 4.86 -16.34 13.96
CA SER A 138 6.17 -16.07 13.39
C SER A 138 6.25 -16.41 11.90
N GLU A 139 5.42 -17.34 11.41
CA GLU A 139 5.44 -17.79 10.01
C GLU A 139 4.90 -16.75 9.04
N ILE A 140 4.03 -15.84 9.47
CA ILE A 140 3.44 -14.80 8.60
C ILE A 140 4.40 -13.64 8.38
N ILE A 141 5.05 -13.18 9.46
CA ILE A 141 6.06 -12.10 9.37
C ILE A 141 7.31 -12.63 8.65
N ASN A 142 7.60 -13.93 8.78
CA ASN A 142 8.67 -14.60 8.03
C ASN A 142 8.24 -15.09 6.65
N ASN A 143 7.03 -14.73 6.19
CA ASN A 143 6.57 -15.11 4.86
C ASN A 143 7.10 -14.14 3.82
N ASP A 144 7.74 -14.66 2.78
CA ASP A 144 8.27 -13.85 1.68
C ASP A 144 7.19 -13.02 0.97
N MET A 145 5.94 -13.52 0.93
CA MET A 145 4.80 -12.78 0.41
C MET A 145 4.58 -11.46 1.17
N PHE A 146 4.76 -11.46 2.49
CA PHE A 146 4.58 -10.27 3.31
C PHE A 146 5.57 -9.20 2.89
N TYR A 147 6.86 -9.53 2.80
CA TYR A 147 7.90 -8.59 2.38
C TYR A 147 7.66 -8.06 0.96
N ILE A 148 7.24 -8.92 0.03
CA ILE A 148 6.87 -8.49 -1.33
C ILE A 148 5.73 -7.47 -1.30
N PHE A 149 4.62 -7.77 -0.62
CA PHE A 149 3.50 -6.84 -0.50
C PHE A 149 3.90 -5.51 0.14
N THR A 150 4.72 -5.56 1.21
CA THR A 150 5.21 -4.33 1.84
C THR A 150 6.00 -3.46 0.87
N SER A 151 6.88 -4.08 0.07
CA SER A 151 7.72 -3.38 -0.89
C SER A 151 6.90 -2.79 -2.04
N ASP A 152 5.86 -3.49 -2.51
CA ASP A 152 4.96 -3.01 -3.56
C ASP A 152 4.09 -1.83 -3.11
N ILE A 153 3.59 -1.87 -1.87
CA ILE A 153 2.83 -0.75 -1.28
C ILE A 153 3.70 0.51 -1.24
N VAL A 154 4.93 0.38 -0.72
CA VAL A 154 5.86 1.51 -0.59
C VAL A 154 6.25 2.05 -1.98
N MET A 155 6.55 1.17 -2.92
CA MET A 155 6.86 1.56 -4.31
C MET A 155 5.66 2.29 -4.94
N THR A 156 4.45 1.76 -4.81
CA THR A 156 3.24 2.36 -5.41
C THR A 156 2.94 3.74 -4.81
N LEU A 157 3.04 3.89 -3.49
CA LEU A 157 2.90 5.19 -2.82
C LEU A 157 3.93 6.21 -3.34
N SER A 158 5.17 5.76 -3.58
CA SER A 158 6.24 6.61 -4.11
C SER A 158 5.95 7.07 -5.55
N LEU A 159 5.39 6.20 -6.40
CA LEU A 159 4.98 6.54 -7.77
C LEU A 159 3.78 7.49 -7.79
N ILE A 160 2.82 7.33 -6.88
CA ILE A 160 1.72 8.28 -6.71
C ILE A 160 2.27 9.67 -6.39
N TYR A 161 3.20 9.78 -5.43
CA TYR A 161 3.81 11.05 -5.08
C TYR A 161 4.57 11.66 -6.27
N LEU A 162 5.41 10.87 -6.94
CA LEU A 162 6.14 11.32 -8.13
C LEU A 162 5.20 11.84 -9.21
N SER A 163 4.11 11.11 -9.49
CA SER A 163 3.12 11.51 -10.47
C SER A 163 2.44 12.84 -10.14
N LEU A 164 2.04 13.03 -8.87
CA LEU A 164 1.46 14.30 -8.40
C LEU A 164 2.44 15.46 -8.57
N SER A 165 3.72 15.24 -8.26
CA SER A 165 4.76 16.26 -8.41
C SER A 165 5.00 16.63 -9.87
N ILE A 166 5.13 15.65 -10.78
CA ILE A 166 5.27 15.89 -12.22
C ILE A 166 4.03 16.63 -12.76
N SER A 167 2.83 16.15 -12.44
CA SER A 167 1.59 16.76 -12.92
C SER A 167 1.51 18.24 -12.55
N LYS A 168 1.97 18.61 -11.35
CA LYS A 168 1.98 19.99 -10.91
C LYS A 168 3.05 20.83 -11.57
N THR A 169 4.25 20.30 -11.77
CA THR A 169 5.33 21.08 -12.42
C THR A 169 5.07 21.31 -13.90
N THR A 170 4.45 20.35 -14.57
CA THR A 170 4.11 20.46 -16.00
C THR A 170 2.92 21.39 -16.22
N ILE A 171 1.94 21.40 -15.30
CA ILE A 171 0.74 22.21 -15.39
C ILE A 171 0.71 23.24 -14.27
N LYS A 172 0.90 24.52 -14.59
CA LYS A 172 0.86 25.66 -13.65
C LYS A 172 -0.52 25.92 -13.01
N TYR A 173 -1.49 24.99 -13.07
CA TYR A 173 -2.80 25.17 -12.46
C TYR A 173 -2.73 25.11 -10.93
N LYS A 174 -3.48 25.99 -10.26
CA LYS A 174 -3.58 26.04 -8.78
C LYS A 174 -4.36 24.86 -8.18
N LYS A 175 -5.11 24.09 -8.98
CA LYS A 175 -5.93 22.94 -8.53
C LYS A 175 -5.34 21.61 -9.01
N LEU A 176 -5.63 20.54 -8.26
CA LEU A 176 -5.26 19.16 -8.63
C LEU A 176 -5.85 18.82 -10.00
N SER A 177 -4.98 18.62 -11.00
CA SER A 177 -5.38 18.24 -12.36
C SER A 177 -5.51 16.72 -12.46
N TRP A 178 -6.51 16.20 -13.19
CA TRP A 178 -6.66 14.75 -13.45
C TRP A 178 -5.46 14.11 -14.16
N MET A 179 -4.53 14.92 -14.68
CA MET A 179 -3.36 14.45 -15.42
C MET A 179 -2.41 13.57 -14.60
N TRP A 180 -2.39 13.68 -13.27
CA TRP A 180 -1.59 12.78 -12.43
C TRP A 180 -2.04 11.31 -12.56
N ILE A 181 -3.29 11.03 -12.93
CA ILE A 181 -3.74 9.65 -13.14
C ILE A 181 -3.09 9.07 -14.40
N ILE A 182 -3.07 9.84 -15.49
CA ILE A 182 -2.47 9.42 -16.76
C ILE A 182 -0.97 9.19 -16.59
N ILE A 183 -0.28 10.11 -15.89
CA ILE A 183 1.15 9.99 -15.58
C ILE A 183 1.40 8.79 -14.68
N LEU A 184 0.54 8.53 -13.69
CA LEU A 184 0.68 7.38 -12.80
C LEU A 184 0.57 6.06 -13.55
N VAL A 185 -0.42 5.93 -14.45
CA VAL A 185 -0.58 4.73 -15.29
C VAL A 185 0.65 4.51 -16.16
N ALA A 186 1.17 5.57 -16.79
CA ALA A 186 2.39 5.50 -17.59
C ALA A 186 3.60 5.05 -16.75
N LEU A 187 3.76 5.57 -15.53
CA LEU A 187 4.83 5.18 -14.60
C LEU A 187 4.70 3.74 -14.12
N ILE A 188 3.49 3.27 -13.82
CA ILE A 188 3.23 1.88 -13.43
C ILE A 188 3.58 0.95 -14.60
N ALA A 189 3.14 1.26 -15.82
CA ALA A 189 3.47 0.47 -17.01
C ALA A 189 4.98 0.45 -17.28
N ALA A 190 5.65 1.60 -17.20
CA ALA A 190 7.09 1.70 -17.39
C ALA A 190 7.88 0.91 -16.34
N THR A 191 7.50 1.01 -15.06
CA THR A 191 8.16 0.24 -13.99
C THR A 191 7.90 -1.25 -14.11
N ALA A 192 6.69 -1.67 -14.51
CA ALA A 192 6.40 -3.08 -14.78
C ALA A 192 7.24 -3.63 -15.94
N TYR A 193 7.35 -2.88 -17.05
CA TYR A 193 8.21 -3.25 -18.18
C TYR A 193 9.68 -3.35 -17.78
N LEU A 194 10.21 -2.34 -17.08
CA LEU A 194 11.59 -2.33 -16.61
C LEU A 194 11.87 -3.48 -15.64
N LYS A 195 10.96 -3.78 -14.71
CA LYS A 195 11.07 -4.96 -13.85
C LYS A 195 11.17 -6.22 -14.70
N SER A 196 10.23 -6.46 -15.61
CA SER A 196 10.26 -7.63 -16.48
C SER A 196 11.60 -7.77 -17.21
N TYR A 197 12.09 -6.68 -17.79
CA TYR A 197 13.39 -6.65 -18.46
C TYR A 197 14.58 -6.93 -17.52
N ILE A 198 14.58 -6.36 -16.31
CA ILE A 198 15.62 -6.63 -15.30
C ILE A 198 15.62 -8.11 -14.88
N PHE A 199 14.45 -8.73 -14.84
CA PHE A 199 14.30 -10.15 -14.49
C PHE A 199 14.69 -11.09 -15.64
N THR A 200 14.55 -10.70 -16.91
CA THR A 200 15.03 -11.50 -18.04
C THR A 200 16.56 -11.50 -18.18
N LEU A 201 17.24 -10.46 -17.69
CA LEU A 201 18.70 -10.39 -17.67
C LEU A 201 19.34 -11.32 -16.62
N ARG A 202 18.55 -11.91 -15.73
CA ARG A 202 19.04 -12.86 -14.73
C ARG A 202 19.39 -14.21 -15.39
N PRO A 203 20.45 -14.91 -14.92
CA PRO A 203 20.68 -16.29 -15.34
C PRO A 203 19.44 -17.18 -15.13
N ASN A 204 19.06 -17.88 -16.20
CA ASN A 204 17.79 -18.61 -16.32
C ASN A 204 17.81 -20.04 -15.81
N GLU A 205 18.93 -20.51 -15.26
CA GLU A 205 19.00 -21.85 -14.69
C GLU A 205 18.19 -21.90 -13.38
N LEU A 206 17.28 -22.87 -13.27
CA LEU A 206 16.65 -23.23 -12.00
C LEU A 206 17.67 -24.06 -11.23
N LEU A 207 18.04 -23.63 -10.03
CA LEU A 207 18.79 -24.50 -9.13
C LEU A 207 17.91 -25.71 -8.77
N PRO A 208 18.49 -26.91 -8.57
CA PRO A 208 17.71 -28.09 -8.22
C PRO A 208 16.93 -27.83 -6.92
N GLY A 209 15.59 -27.99 -6.99
CA GLY A 209 14.67 -27.75 -5.87
C GLY A 209 13.87 -26.44 -5.92
N GLN A 210 14.10 -25.56 -6.92
CA GLN A 210 13.32 -24.32 -7.06
C GLN A 210 11.97 -24.55 -7.75
N ALA A 211 10.89 -24.08 -7.11
CA ALA A 211 9.56 -23.98 -7.73
C ALA A 211 9.37 -22.61 -8.40
N LEU A 212 8.50 -22.56 -9.42
CA LEU A 212 7.96 -21.31 -9.92
C LEU A 212 6.80 -20.88 -9.01
N VAL A 213 6.90 -19.68 -8.46
CA VAL A 213 5.86 -19.04 -7.67
C VAL A 213 5.28 -17.90 -8.50
N MET A 214 3.99 -18.05 -8.85
CA MET A 214 3.26 -17.07 -9.65
C MET A 214 2.70 -15.98 -8.74
N TYR A 215 3.09 -14.72 -8.95
CA TYR A 215 2.61 -13.59 -8.14
C TYR A 215 1.50 -12.82 -8.87
N PRO A 216 0.34 -12.62 -8.24
CA PRO A 216 -0.88 -12.18 -8.92
C PRO A 216 -0.88 -10.72 -9.39
N PHE A 217 0.06 -9.87 -8.94
CA PHE A 217 -0.04 -8.42 -9.15
C PHE A 217 0.76 -7.85 -10.33
N TYR A 218 1.66 -8.63 -10.97
CA TYR A 218 2.49 -8.11 -12.06
C TYR A 218 2.76 -9.09 -13.21
N GLY A 219 2.15 -10.29 -13.21
CA GLY A 219 2.37 -11.29 -14.26
C GLY A 219 3.84 -11.73 -14.38
N LEU A 220 4.62 -11.59 -13.30
CA LEU A 220 5.99 -12.05 -13.20
C LEU A 220 6.00 -13.40 -12.49
N ASP A 221 6.55 -14.41 -13.17
CA ASP A 221 6.85 -15.70 -12.57
C ASP A 221 8.19 -15.58 -11.83
N LEU A 222 8.14 -15.61 -10.50
CA LEU A 222 9.36 -15.57 -9.68
C LEU A 222 9.73 -17.02 -9.33
N LYS A 223 11.02 -17.33 -9.37
CA LYS A 223 11.55 -18.59 -8.86
C LYS A 223 11.72 -18.48 -7.34
N ASP A 224 11.70 -19.63 -6.67
CA ASP A 224 11.99 -19.71 -5.25
C ASP A 224 13.40 -19.16 -4.96
N GLY A 225 13.50 -18.15 -4.08
CA GLY A 225 14.73 -17.37 -3.82
C GLY A 225 14.85 -16.03 -4.54
N ASP A 226 13.96 -15.71 -5.49
CA ASP A 226 13.97 -14.42 -6.19
C ASP A 226 13.35 -13.26 -5.40
N GLN A 227 12.75 -13.53 -4.25
CA GLN A 227 11.98 -12.54 -3.50
C GLN A 227 12.89 -11.39 -3.04
N ILE A 228 14.11 -11.69 -2.60
CA ILE A 228 15.09 -10.68 -2.20
C ILE A 228 15.42 -9.77 -3.39
N TYR A 229 15.62 -10.34 -4.58
CA TYR A 229 15.90 -9.56 -5.79
C TYR A 229 14.71 -8.68 -6.19
N TYR A 230 13.48 -9.18 -6.05
CA TYR A 230 12.26 -8.40 -6.26
C TYR A 230 12.15 -7.22 -5.29
N ILE A 231 12.36 -7.47 -3.99
CA ILE A 231 12.33 -6.45 -2.94
C ILE A 231 13.40 -5.38 -3.19
N LEU A 232 14.62 -5.78 -3.54
CA LEU A 232 15.71 -4.86 -3.88
C LEU A 232 15.35 -4.00 -5.09
N THR A 233 14.78 -4.59 -6.13
CA THR A 233 14.31 -3.86 -7.32
C THR A 233 13.25 -2.81 -6.93
N ASN A 234 12.28 -3.18 -6.09
CA ASN A 234 11.27 -2.26 -5.56
C ASN A 234 11.89 -1.13 -4.73
N MET A 235 12.87 -1.43 -3.89
CA MET A 235 13.58 -0.43 -3.11
C MET A 235 14.34 0.55 -4.02
N ILE A 236 15.02 0.06 -5.07
CA ILE A 236 15.72 0.92 -6.04
C ILE A 236 14.75 1.89 -6.71
N PHE A 237 13.62 1.38 -7.25
CA PHE A 237 12.60 2.24 -7.86
C PHE A 237 12.01 3.26 -6.87
N THR A 238 11.81 2.85 -5.62
CA THR A 238 11.35 3.74 -4.55
C THR A 238 12.36 4.85 -4.27
N VAL A 239 13.65 4.53 -4.16
CA VAL A 239 14.69 5.54 -3.90
C VAL A 239 14.77 6.53 -5.07
N ILE A 240 14.73 6.04 -6.31
CA ILE A 240 14.75 6.86 -7.52
C ILE A 240 13.53 7.79 -7.55
N SER A 241 12.33 7.27 -7.28
CA SER A 241 11.10 8.07 -7.31
C SER A 241 11.09 9.14 -6.23
N VAL A 242 11.53 8.83 -5.01
CA VAL A 242 11.63 9.79 -3.89
C VAL A 242 12.62 10.89 -4.21
N PHE A 243 13.80 10.53 -4.71
CA PHE A 243 14.83 11.51 -5.06
C PHE A 243 14.37 12.41 -6.21
N SER A 244 13.78 11.82 -7.26
CA SER A 244 13.21 12.56 -8.39
C SER A 244 12.12 13.53 -7.94
N THR A 245 11.23 13.09 -7.04
CA THR A 245 10.19 13.92 -6.44
C THR A 245 10.79 15.11 -5.69
N GLY A 246 11.82 14.89 -4.88
CA GLY A 246 12.54 15.95 -4.17
C GLY A 246 13.14 16.98 -5.12
N LEU A 247 13.83 16.53 -6.18
CA LEU A 247 14.44 17.42 -7.18
C LEU A 247 13.42 18.26 -7.95
N ILE A 248 12.29 17.65 -8.35
CA ILE A 248 11.20 18.32 -9.06
C ILE A 248 10.62 19.43 -8.20
N LEU A 249 10.40 19.15 -6.91
CA LEU A 249 9.89 20.14 -5.98
C LEU A 249 10.94 21.23 -5.71
N ASP A 250 12.22 20.90 -5.53
CA ASP A 250 13.26 21.88 -5.17
C ASP A 250 13.40 22.96 -6.24
N LYS A 251 13.26 22.58 -7.52
CA LYS A 251 13.25 23.53 -8.65
C LYS A 251 12.07 24.49 -8.66
N LYS A 252 10.96 24.16 -7.98
CA LYS A 252 9.76 25.01 -7.93
C LYS A 252 9.88 26.16 -6.93
N ILE A 253 10.67 26.04 -5.87
CA ILE A 253 10.80 27.09 -4.83
C ILE A 253 11.74 28.23 -5.29
N ASN A 254 12.61 27.96 -6.27
CA ASN A 254 13.54 28.95 -6.82
C ASN A 254 12.96 29.78 -8.00
N LEU A 255 11.65 29.70 -8.25
CA LEU A 255 10.89 30.48 -9.25
C LEU A 255 9.84 31.33 -8.55
#